data_AF-A0A963SLI4-F1
#
_entry.id   AF-A0A963SLI4-F1
#
_cell.length_a   1.000
_cell.length_b   1.000
_cell.length_c   1.000
_cell.angle_alpha   90.00
_cell.angle_beta   90.00
_cell.angle_gamma   90.00
#
_symmetry.space_group_name_H-M   'P 1'
#
loop_
_entity.id
_entity.type
_entity.pdbx_description
1 polymer ?
#
loop_
_entity_poly.entity_id
_entity_poly.type
_entity_poly.pdbx_seq_one_letter_code
_entity_poly.pdbx_strand_id
1 'polypeptide(L)'
;MTKFLPALTMGLAAAGMAMAVPANAQYRQPISNDMGKCRNGNGPSMLVTVSEIKASQGTIRVQSYRGTKADWLEKGKWINRIEAPAKAGTMTFCVPLPASGTYGIAVRHDLNGNGKTDIRQDGGGMSNNPSINIFNLGKPSYTKTAVTVGGEVKPISIRMRYF
;
A
#
# COMPACT_ATOMS: atom_id res chain seq x y z
N MET A 1 75.85 -11.54 -3.51
CA MET A 1 75.13 -12.27 -4.58
C MET A 1 73.64 -12.09 -4.35
N THR A 2 73.00 -11.51 -5.34
CA THR A 2 71.59 -11.17 -5.51
C THR A 2 70.68 -12.40 -5.36
N LYS A 3 69.46 -12.23 -4.81
CA LYS A 3 68.20 -12.62 -5.47
C LYS A 3 66.95 -12.10 -4.74
N PHE A 4 66.05 -11.55 -5.56
CA PHE A 4 64.80 -10.84 -5.26
C PHE A 4 63.57 -11.78 -5.37
N LEU A 5 62.55 -11.52 -4.51
CA LEU A 5 61.07 -11.65 -4.64
C LEU A 5 60.39 -12.99 -5.07
N PRO A 6 59.05 -13.19 -4.87
CA PRO A 6 58.00 -12.28 -4.40
C PRO A 6 57.02 -12.82 -3.32
N ALA A 7 56.24 -11.88 -2.76
CA ALA A 7 55.07 -12.11 -1.92
C ALA A 7 53.85 -12.61 -2.72
N LEU A 8 53.02 -13.45 -2.10
CA LEU A 8 51.67 -13.79 -2.59
C LEU A 8 50.63 -13.46 -1.52
N THR A 9 49.96 -12.33 -1.70
CA THR A 9 48.72 -11.96 -1.00
C THR A 9 47.56 -12.74 -1.61
N MET A 10 46.89 -13.60 -0.83
CA MET A 10 45.68 -14.30 -1.26
C MET A 10 44.45 -13.60 -0.67
N GLY A 11 43.66 -12.97 -1.54
CA GLY A 11 42.53 -12.13 -1.18
C GLY A 11 41.30 -12.92 -0.70
N LEU A 12 40.61 -12.37 0.31
CA LEU A 12 39.28 -12.80 0.72
C LEU A 12 38.23 -12.34 -0.31
N ALA A 13 37.60 -13.28 -1.02
CA ALA A 13 36.38 -13.02 -1.77
C ALA A 13 35.17 -13.19 -0.85
N ALA A 14 34.62 -12.09 -0.33
CA ALA A 14 33.32 -12.10 0.36
C ALA A 14 32.20 -12.13 -0.69
N ALA A 15 31.72 -13.34 -1.03
CA ALA A 15 30.52 -13.50 -1.85
C ALA A 15 29.28 -13.08 -1.03
N GLY A 16 28.72 -11.91 -1.34
CA GLY A 16 27.49 -11.42 -0.72
C GLY A 16 26.30 -12.31 -1.07
N MET A 17 25.74 -13.00 -0.07
CA MET A 17 24.50 -13.74 -0.22
C MET A 17 23.33 -12.76 -0.32
N ALA A 18 22.73 -12.64 -1.51
CA ALA A 18 21.43 -11.98 -1.66
C ALA A 18 20.35 -12.85 -1.01
N MET A 19 19.92 -12.46 0.20
CA MET A 19 18.83 -13.12 0.91
C MET A 19 17.53 -12.88 0.14
N ALA A 20 17.02 -13.89 -0.55
CA ALA A 20 15.71 -13.86 -1.18
C ALA A 20 14.63 -13.82 -0.08
N VAL A 21 14.03 -12.65 0.15
CA VAL A 21 12.89 -12.52 1.06
C VAL A 21 11.73 -13.35 0.49
N PRO A 22 11.15 -14.30 1.23
CA PRO A 22 10.09 -15.15 0.71
C PRO A 22 8.89 -14.29 0.31
N ALA A 23 8.27 -14.60 -0.84
CA ALA A 23 7.15 -13.81 -1.39
C ALA A 23 5.95 -13.63 -0.44
N ASN A 24 5.79 -14.51 0.54
CA ASN A 24 4.79 -14.41 1.60
C ASN A 24 5.09 -13.29 2.63
N ALA A 25 6.34 -12.88 2.79
CA ALA A 25 6.71 -11.78 3.67
C ALA A 25 6.34 -10.40 3.11
N GLN A 26 5.92 -10.30 1.84
CA GLN A 26 5.55 -9.04 1.21
C GLN A 26 4.04 -8.71 1.33
N TYR A 27 3.23 -9.66 1.77
CA TYR A 27 1.81 -9.43 2.04
C TYR A 27 1.57 -9.34 3.55
N ARG A 28 0.41 -8.81 3.90
CA ARG A 28 -0.11 -8.76 5.26
C ARG A 28 0.74 -7.96 6.24
N GLN A 29 1.34 -6.86 5.79
CA GLN A 29 2.19 -5.99 6.60
C GLN A 29 1.39 -4.85 7.27
N PRO A 30 1.01 -4.97 8.56
CA PRO A 30 0.45 -3.84 9.29
C PRO A 30 1.55 -2.79 9.52
N ILE A 31 1.26 -1.54 9.22
CA ILE A 31 2.18 -0.41 9.41
C ILE A 31 1.45 0.78 10.01
N SER A 32 2.16 1.62 10.75
CA SER A 32 1.65 2.94 11.17
C SER A 32 1.60 3.91 10.00
N ASN A 33 0.76 4.94 10.09
CA ASN A 33 0.78 6.04 9.13
C ASN A 33 2.02 6.92 9.35
N ASP A 34 3.08 6.66 8.59
CA ASP A 34 4.33 7.43 8.66
C ASP A 34 4.50 8.30 7.40
N MET A 35 4.20 9.58 7.55
CA MET A 35 4.31 10.58 6.48
C MET A 35 5.76 10.80 6.00
N GLY A 36 6.77 10.42 6.80
CA GLY A 36 8.17 10.49 6.42
C GLY A 36 8.50 9.64 5.19
N LYS A 37 7.78 8.54 4.98
CA LYS A 37 7.96 7.63 3.85
C LYS A 37 7.41 8.17 2.52
N CYS A 38 6.72 9.32 2.55
CA CYS A 38 6.21 10.00 1.38
C CYS A 38 6.85 11.38 1.19
N ARG A 39 8.03 11.61 1.78
CA ARG A 39 8.88 12.76 1.42
C ARG A 39 9.51 12.55 0.05
N ASN A 40 9.88 13.65 -0.61
CA ASN A 40 10.58 13.59 -1.89
C ASN A 40 11.83 12.69 -1.80
N GLY A 41 12.00 11.79 -2.78
CA GLY A 41 13.07 10.81 -2.81
C GLY A 41 12.80 9.49 -2.07
N ASN A 42 11.72 9.38 -1.27
CA ASN A 42 11.40 8.16 -0.50
C ASN A 42 10.39 7.23 -1.21
N GLY A 43 10.38 7.21 -2.54
CA GLY A 43 9.54 6.30 -3.33
C GLY A 43 10.18 4.91 -3.50
N PRO A 44 9.41 3.91 -4.00
CA PRO A 44 8.05 4.01 -4.51
C PRO A 44 7.00 4.04 -3.38
N SER A 45 6.16 5.07 -3.37
CA SER A 45 5.11 5.25 -2.34
C SER A 45 3.89 5.94 -2.94
N MET A 46 2.71 5.76 -2.35
CA MET A 46 1.53 6.57 -2.65
C MET A 46 1.19 7.50 -1.49
N LEU A 47 1.06 8.78 -1.77
CA LEU A 47 0.50 9.76 -0.83
C LEU A 47 -1.01 9.83 -1.08
N VAL A 48 -1.79 9.16 -0.22
CA VAL A 48 -3.23 8.94 -0.40
C VAL A 48 -4.01 9.94 0.43
N THR A 49 -4.68 10.89 -0.25
CA THR A 49 -5.64 11.79 0.37
C THR A 49 -7.03 11.17 0.32
N VAL A 50 -7.60 10.86 1.47
CA VAL A 50 -8.95 10.31 1.62
C VAL A 50 -9.89 11.43 2.02
N SER A 51 -10.91 11.71 1.21
CA SER A 51 -11.89 12.78 1.45
C SER A 51 -13.31 12.23 1.65
N GLU A 52 -14.21 13.11 2.09
CA GLU A 52 -15.63 12.78 2.35
C GLU A 52 -15.79 11.74 3.48
N ILE A 53 -14.90 11.74 4.47
CA ILE A 53 -15.05 10.88 5.65
C ILE A 53 -16.26 11.36 6.47
N LYS A 54 -17.28 10.50 6.62
CA LYS A 54 -18.61 10.88 7.13
C LYS A 54 -18.62 11.34 8.59
N ALA A 55 -17.80 10.74 9.45
CA ALA A 55 -17.80 11.01 10.88
C ALA A 55 -16.42 10.74 11.50
N SER A 56 -16.14 11.40 12.62
CA SER A 56 -14.95 11.14 13.46
C SER A 56 -15.23 9.98 14.43
N GLN A 57 -15.61 8.83 13.88
CA GLN A 57 -16.04 7.66 14.64
C GLN A 57 -15.46 6.40 14.01
N GLY A 58 -15.00 5.45 14.83
CA GLY A 58 -14.47 4.20 14.31
C GLY A 58 -13.10 4.37 13.65
N THR A 59 -12.83 3.61 12.59
CA THR A 59 -11.47 3.45 12.05
C THR A 59 -11.44 3.58 10.52
N ILE A 60 -10.46 4.33 10.01
CA ILE A 60 -10.08 4.29 8.59
C ILE A 60 -9.01 3.23 8.41
N ARG A 61 -9.28 2.29 7.50
CA ARG A 61 -8.34 1.27 7.03
C ARG A 61 -7.95 1.58 5.59
N VAL A 62 -6.66 1.75 5.34
CA VAL A 62 -6.10 1.89 3.99
C VAL A 62 -5.26 0.66 3.66
N GLN A 63 -5.46 0.07 2.49
CA GLN A 63 -4.73 -1.11 2.05
C GLN A 63 -4.20 -0.95 0.63
N SER A 64 -2.97 -1.38 0.40
CA SER A 64 -2.41 -1.54 -0.94
C SER A 64 -2.51 -2.99 -1.43
N TYR A 65 -2.71 -3.16 -2.73
CA TYR A 65 -2.75 -4.43 -3.43
C TYR A 65 -1.97 -4.30 -4.74
N ARG A 66 -1.39 -5.39 -5.25
CA ARG A 66 -0.93 -5.40 -6.65
C ARG A 66 -2.14 -5.21 -7.57
N GLY A 67 -1.96 -4.45 -8.64
CA GLY A 67 -2.99 -4.15 -9.63
C GLY A 67 -3.20 -5.30 -10.62
N THR A 68 -3.42 -6.51 -10.11
CA THR A 68 -3.67 -7.73 -10.91
C THR A 68 -4.96 -8.38 -10.46
N LYS A 69 -5.59 -9.17 -11.35
CA LYS A 69 -6.80 -9.94 -11.02
C LYS A 69 -6.60 -10.90 -9.83
N ALA A 70 -5.41 -11.49 -9.72
CA ALA A 70 -5.10 -12.50 -8.70
C ALA A 70 -4.89 -11.94 -7.29
N ASP A 71 -4.65 -10.63 -7.16
CA ASP A 71 -4.36 -10.00 -5.87
C ASP A 71 -5.43 -9.01 -5.44
N TRP A 72 -6.09 -8.33 -6.38
CA TRP A 72 -7.01 -7.23 -6.07
C TRP A 72 -8.17 -7.66 -5.17
N LEU A 73 -8.21 -7.11 -3.95
CA LEU A 73 -9.19 -7.43 -2.90
C LEU A 73 -9.28 -8.91 -2.52
N GLU A 74 -8.28 -9.71 -2.91
CA GLU A 74 -8.20 -11.11 -2.56
C GLU A 74 -7.75 -11.27 -1.11
N LYS A 75 -8.35 -12.25 -0.42
CA LYS A 75 -8.15 -12.43 1.02
C LYS A 75 -6.68 -12.70 1.32
N GLY A 76 -6.06 -11.79 2.06
CA GLY A 76 -4.65 -11.90 2.46
C GLY A 76 -3.63 -11.51 1.40
N LYS A 77 -4.08 -10.93 0.28
CA LYS A 77 -3.23 -10.40 -0.79
C LYS A 77 -3.00 -8.88 -0.70
N TRP A 78 -3.43 -8.26 0.39
CA TRP A 78 -3.02 -6.89 0.69
C TRP A 78 -1.54 -6.86 1.08
N ILE A 79 -0.82 -5.84 0.63
CA ILE A 79 0.61 -5.63 0.87
C ILE A 79 0.77 -4.93 2.21
N ASN A 80 0.49 -3.63 2.25
CA ASN A 80 0.52 -2.81 3.45
C ASN A 80 -0.90 -2.48 3.91
N ARG A 81 -1.11 -2.44 5.22
CA ARG A 81 -2.35 -1.96 5.85
C ARG A 81 -2.02 -0.90 6.89
N ILE A 82 -2.72 0.22 6.80
CA ILE A 82 -2.72 1.27 7.81
C ILE A 82 -4.11 1.32 8.42
N GLU A 83 -4.19 1.40 9.75
CA GLU A 83 -5.42 1.69 10.48
C GLU A 83 -5.19 2.91 11.36
N ALA A 84 -6.14 3.84 11.36
CA ALA A 84 -6.10 5.05 12.17
C ALA A 84 -7.51 5.44 12.63
N PRO A 85 -7.68 6.07 13.81
CA PRO A 85 -8.95 6.64 14.24
C PRO A 85 -9.50 7.58 13.17
N ALA A 86 -10.76 7.40 12.81
CA ALA A 86 -11.37 8.22 11.77
C ALA A 86 -11.52 9.67 12.22
N LYS A 87 -11.27 10.59 11.29
CA LYS A 87 -11.57 12.02 11.42
C LYS A 87 -12.45 12.43 10.25
N ALA A 88 -13.58 13.05 10.54
CA ALA A 88 -14.50 13.56 9.53
C ALA A 88 -13.80 14.53 8.57
N GLY A 89 -14.28 14.59 7.33
CA GLY A 89 -13.69 15.42 6.28
C GLY A 89 -12.57 14.68 5.54
N THR A 90 -11.32 15.08 5.77
CA THR A 90 -10.17 14.61 4.99
C THR A 90 -9.03 14.12 5.86
N MET A 91 -8.43 12.99 5.48
CA MET A 91 -7.22 12.42 6.09
C MET A 91 -6.20 12.11 5.00
N THR A 92 -4.91 12.15 5.34
CA THR A 92 -3.84 11.78 4.42
C THR A 92 -3.03 10.63 4.98
N PHE A 93 -2.68 9.69 4.11
CA PHE A 93 -1.94 8.49 4.45
C PHE A 93 -0.73 8.34 3.52
N CYS A 94 0.41 7.97 4.10
CA CYS A 94 1.53 7.51 3.29
C CYS A 94 1.52 6.00 3.19
N VAL A 95 1.43 5.48 1.97
CA VAL A 95 1.38 4.04 1.69
C VAL A 95 2.63 3.65 0.88
N PRO A 96 3.69 3.16 1.53
CA PRO A 96 4.86 2.64 0.84
C PRO A 96 4.50 1.45 -0.05
N LEU A 97 5.26 1.26 -1.12
CA LEU A 97 5.12 0.13 -2.04
C LEU A 97 6.44 -0.63 -2.15
N PRO A 98 6.40 -1.93 -2.45
CA PRO A 98 7.60 -2.75 -2.44
C PRO A 98 8.53 -2.50 -3.64
N ALA A 99 7.98 -2.01 -4.76
CA ALA A 99 8.71 -1.71 -5.98
C ALA A 99 7.86 -0.82 -6.91
N SER A 100 8.48 -0.23 -7.94
CA SER A 100 7.75 0.33 -9.08
C SER A 100 6.82 -0.71 -9.69
N GLY A 101 5.63 -0.31 -10.12
CA GLY A 101 4.64 -1.21 -10.68
C GLY A 101 3.22 -0.67 -10.62
N THR A 102 2.25 -1.55 -10.89
CA THR A 102 0.83 -1.21 -10.89
C THR A 102 0.17 -1.71 -9.61
N TYR A 103 -0.55 -0.83 -8.92
CA TYR A 103 -1.18 -1.10 -7.64
C TYR A 103 -2.61 -0.57 -7.58
N GLY A 104 -3.38 -1.06 -6.64
CA GLY A 104 -4.66 -0.47 -6.24
C GLY A 104 -4.66 -0.14 -4.76
N ILE A 105 -5.41 0.89 -4.38
CA ILE A 105 -5.66 1.25 -2.98
C ILE A 105 -7.13 1.03 -2.68
N ALA A 106 -7.41 0.36 -1.57
CA ALA A 106 -8.75 0.22 -1.01
C ALA A 106 -8.81 0.89 0.35
N VAL A 107 -9.84 1.69 0.56
CA VAL A 107 -10.10 2.40 1.81
C VAL A 107 -11.45 1.94 2.36
N ARG A 108 -11.48 1.64 3.65
CA ARG A 108 -12.70 1.33 4.40
C ARG A 108 -12.81 2.26 5.60
N HIS A 109 -14.00 2.76 5.84
CA HIS A 109 -14.38 3.41 7.10
C HIS A 109 -15.28 2.46 7.87
N ASP A 110 -14.69 1.79 8.87
CA ASP A 110 -15.40 0.93 9.81
C ASP A 110 -16.07 1.81 10.87
N LEU A 111 -17.35 2.12 10.67
CA LEU A 111 -18.05 3.12 11.48
C LEU A 111 -18.47 2.58 12.84
N ASN A 112 -18.84 1.30 12.90
CA ASN A 112 -19.30 0.64 14.13
C ASN A 112 -18.16 -0.07 14.90
N GLY A 113 -16.96 -0.16 14.30
CA GLY A 113 -15.76 -0.69 14.95
C GLY A 113 -15.74 -2.21 15.11
N ASN A 114 -16.62 -2.94 14.40
CA ASN A 114 -16.74 -4.39 14.60
C ASN A 114 -15.72 -5.22 13.78
N GLY A 115 -14.91 -4.57 12.95
CA GLY A 115 -13.87 -5.19 12.13
C GLY A 115 -14.38 -5.93 10.88
N LYS A 116 -15.70 -6.06 10.71
CA LYS A 116 -16.39 -6.76 9.62
C LYS A 116 -16.90 -5.77 8.59
N THR A 117 -16.88 -6.14 7.32
CA THR A 117 -17.42 -5.29 6.26
C THR A 117 -18.95 -5.27 6.34
N ASP A 118 -19.52 -4.11 6.66
CA ASP A 118 -20.96 -3.85 6.57
C ASP A 118 -21.22 -2.78 5.52
N ILE A 119 -21.62 -3.16 4.31
CA ILE A 119 -21.77 -2.24 3.17
C ILE A 119 -22.88 -1.19 3.40
N ARG A 120 -23.82 -1.43 4.31
CA ARG A 120 -24.91 -0.49 4.62
C ARG A 120 -24.53 0.52 5.70
N GLN A 121 -23.51 0.24 6.50
CA GLN A 121 -23.08 1.11 7.60
C GLN A 121 -21.72 1.74 7.31
N ASP A 122 -20.77 0.94 6.82
CA ASP A 122 -19.40 1.36 6.53
C ASP A 122 -19.32 2.23 5.27
N GLY A 123 -18.27 3.03 5.22
CA GLY A 123 -17.85 3.71 4.00
C GLY A 123 -16.79 2.94 3.25
N GLY A 124 -16.74 3.11 1.92
CA GLY A 124 -15.68 2.56 1.09
C GLY A 124 -15.18 3.54 0.02
N GLY A 125 -13.94 3.38 -0.40
CA GLY A 125 -13.36 4.10 -1.54
C GLY A 125 -12.20 3.33 -2.14
N MET A 126 -11.90 3.58 -3.43
CA MET A 126 -10.75 2.98 -4.10
C MET A 126 -10.01 4.01 -4.96
N SER A 127 -8.75 3.70 -5.26
CA SER A 127 -7.95 4.45 -6.24
C SER A 127 -8.69 4.59 -7.57
N ASN A 128 -8.47 5.73 -8.24
CA ASN A 128 -9.19 6.20 -9.44
C ASN A 128 -10.70 6.49 -9.27
N ASN A 129 -11.26 6.34 -8.07
CA ASN A 129 -12.67 6.64 -7.79
C ASN A 129 -13.66 6.08 -8.84
N PRO A 130 -13.57 4.79 -9.19
CA PRO A 130 -14.53 4.19 -10.11
C PRO A 130 -15.95 4.34 -9.60
N SER A 131 -16.94 4.26 -10.49
CA SER A 131 -18.33 4.20 -10.08
C SER A 131 -18.57 2.94 -9.23
N ILE A 132 -19.02 3.15 -8.01
CA ILE A 132 -19.43 2.10 -7.09
C ILE A 132 -20.95 2.15 -7.05
N ASN A 133 -21.61 1.08 -7.48
CA ASN A 133 -23.05 0.92 -7.33
C ASN A 133 -23.35 -0.43 -6.66
N ILE A 134 -24.57 -0.55 -6.14
CA ILE A 134 -25.04 -1.76 -5.43
C ILE A 134 -24.88 -3.03 -6.29
N PHE A 135 -24.98 -2.89 -7.63
CA PHE A 135 -24.87 -3.99 -8.60
C PHE A 135 -23.44 -4.51 -8.82
N ASN A 136 -22.41 -3.71 -8.52
CA ASN A 136 -21.00 -4.14 -8.57
C ASN A 136 -20.48 -4.68 -7.23
N LEU A 137 -21.37 -4.98 -6.27
CA LEU A 137 -21.03 -5.49 -4.93
C LEU A 137 -19.95 -4.67 -4.20
N GLY A 138 -19.77 -3.40 -4.57
CA GLY A 138 -18.70 -2.57 -4.03
C GLY A 138 -17.28 -2.89 -4.51
N LYS A 139 -17.06 -3.81 -5.47
CA LYS A 139 -15.72 -4.26 -5.90
C LYS A 139 -15.46 -4.01 -7.40
N PRO A 140 -15.11 -2.77 -7.78
CA PRO A 140 -14.63 -2.47 -9.13
C PRO A 140 -13.47 -3.37 -9.57
N SER A 141 -13.34 -3.62 -10.87
CA SER A 141 -12.24 -4.44 -11.41
C SER A 141 -10.88 -3.82 -11.13
N TYR A 142 -9.85 -4.67 -11.00
CA TYR A 142 -8.46 -4.25 -10.78
C TYR A 142 -7.97 -3.23 -11.83
N THR A 143 -8.45 -3.35 -13.07
CA THR A 143 -8.13 -2.44 -14.17
C THR A 143 -8.67 -1.03 -13.94
N LYS A 144 -9.86 -0.90 -13.34
CA LYS A 144 -10.46 0.41 -13.05
C LYS A 144 -9.76 1.12 -11.88
N THR A 145 -9.20 0.36 -10.96
CA THR A 145 -8.52 0.88 -9.75
C THR A 145 -7.01 0.95 -9.89
N ALA A 146 -6.45 0.51 -11.01
CA ALA A 146 -5.02 0.41 -11.25
C ALA A 146 -4.36 1.80 -11.32
N VAL A 147 -3.29 1.97 -10.55
CA VAL A 147 -2.42 3.13 -10.54
C VAL A 147 -1.00 2.66 -10.77
N THR A 148 -0.37 3.13 -11.85
CA THR A 148 1.05 2.91 -12.13
C THR A 148 1.91 3.82 -11.25
N VAL A 149 2.91 3.26 -10.57
CA VAL A 149 3.85 3.98 -9.70
C VAL A 149 5.28 3.69 -10.16
N GLY A 150 6.07 4.74 -10.37
CA GLY A 150 7.51 4.65 -10.62
C GLY A 150 8.31 4.66 -9.32
N GLY A 151 9.58 5.06 -9.37
CA GLY A 151 10.45 5.12 -8.19
C GLY A 151 10.18 6.29 -7.22
N GLU A 152 9.17 7.12 -7.50
CA GLU A 152 8.87 8.34 -6.74
C GLU A 152 7.58 8.21 -5.91
N VAL A 153 7.31 9.24 -5.11
CA VAL A 153 6.04 9.37 -4.38
C VAL A 153 4.95 9.81 -5.34
N LYS A 154 3.89 9.01 -5.47
CA LYS A 154 2.73 9.35 -6.31
C LYS A 154 1.55 9.84 -5.46
N PRO A 155 1.15 11.12 -5.57
CA PRO A 155 -0.07 11.60 -4.92
C PRO A 155 -1.33 11.05 -5.61
N ILE A 156 -2.32 10.64 -4.83
CA ILE A 156 -3.65 10.26 -5.31
C ILE A 156 -4.74 10.75 -4.34
N SER A 157 -5.96 10.93 -4.86
CA SER A 157 -7.13 11.29 -4.05
C SER A 157 -8.22 10.22 -4.18
N ILE A 158 -8.78 9.81 -3.04
CA ILE A 158 -9.85 8.83 -2.94
C ILE A 158 -11.04 9.46 -2.20
N ARG A 159 -12.21 9.44 -2.84
CA ARG A 159 -13.47 9.90 -2.25
C ARG A 159 -14.20 8.72 -1.62
N MET A 160 -14.55 8.87 -0.35
CA MET A 160 -15.37 7.89 0.34
C MET A 160 -16.81 7.93 -0.16
N ARG A 161 -17.45 6.76 -0.23
CA ARG A 161 -18.87 6.58 -0.52
C ARG A 161 -19.54 5.82 0.61
N TYR A 162 -20.78 6.18 0.88
CA TYR A 162 -21.67 5.58 1.87
C TYR A 162 -23.01 5.35 1.19
N PHE A 163 -23.67 4.23 1.48
CA PHE A 163 -24.91 3.80 0.84
C PHE A 163 -26.02 3.64 1.87
#